data_AF-A0A534PIH5-F1
#
_entry.id   AF-A0A534PIH5-F1
#
_cell.length_a   1.000
_cell.length_b   1.000
_cell.length_c   1.000
_cell.angle_alpha   90.00
_cell.angle_beta   90.00
_cell.angle_gamma   90.00
#
_symmetry.space_group_name_H-M   'P 1'
#
loop_
_entity.id
_entity.type
_entity.pdbx_description
1 polymer ?
#
loop_
_entity_poly.entity_id
_entity_poly.type
_entity_poly.pdbx_seq_one_letter_code
_entity_poly.pdbx_strand_id
1 'polypeptide(L)'
;MTNTRLVAIGYVVLGLLAGLFLEHVLLIVFGAFAPTQPLTRPLWGDWSWSSVIGLGIAAGAAIYLWKTPKTHDASLEIAAELRKVTWPSLAETRAATIAVIVASLIAAVLLGLFDVFWQFLTDKIQNPSL
;
A
#
# COMPACT_ATOMS: atom_id res chain seq x y z
N MET A 1 8.30 20.80 14.08
CA MET A 1 7.81 21.04 12.70
C MET A 1 6.40 21.61 12.78
N THR A 2 6.06 22.62 11.99
CA THR A 2 4.68 23.16 11.92
C THR A 2 3.79 22.22 11.11
N ASN A 3 2.49 22.15 11.43
CA ASN A 3 1.54 21.26 10.72
C ASN A 3 1.53 21.54 9.21
N THR A 4 1.61 22.81 8.81
CA THR A 4 1.70 23.22 7.40
C THR A 4 2.93 22.64 6.67
N ARG A 5 4.08 22.52 7.36
CA ARG A 5 5.28 21.91 6.76
C ARG A 5 5.14 20.39 6.61
N LEU A 6 4.51 19.72 7.58
CA LEU A 6 4.22 18.29 7.49
C LEU A 6 3.28 17.99 6.32
N VAL A 7 2.22 18.80 6.19
CA VAL A 7 1.25 18.70 5.11
C VAL A 7 1.92 18.96 3.75
N ALA A 8 2.75 20.01 3.62
CA ALA A 8 3.51 20.30 2.40
C ALA A 8 4.41 19.12 1.97
N ILE A 9 5.16 18.55 2.91
CA ILE A 9 5.99 17.37 2.64
C ILE A 9 5.10 16.19 2.22
N GLY A 10 3.95 16.00 2.88
CA GLY A 10 2.98 14.96 2.54
C GLY A 10 2.48 15.06 1.09
N TYR A 11 2.07 16.24 0.64
CA TYR A 11 1.63 16.45 -0.75
C TYR A 11 2.75 16.22 -1.77
N VAL A 12 3.98 16.63 -1.47
CA VAL A 12 5.14 16.40 -2.35
C VAL A 12 5.44 14.90 -2.46
N VAL A 13 5.53 14.21 -1.33
CA VAL A 13 5.81 12.76 -1.30
C VAL A 13 4.71 11.97 -1.99
N LEU A 14 3.44 12.25 -1.67
CA LEU A 14 2.30 11.57 -2.31
C LEU A 14 2.22 11.89 -3.80
N GLY A 15 2.47 13.13 -4.21
CA GLY A 15 2.50 13.52 -5.62
C GLY A 15 3.60 12.80 -6.39
N LEU A 16 4.81 12.67 -5.81
CA LEU A 16 5.90 11.92 -6.41
C LEU A 16 5.58 10.42 -6.52
N LEU A 17 5.09 9.79 -5.44
CA LEU A 17 4.71 8.38 -5.44
C LEU A 17 3.59 8.10 -6.45
N ALA A 18 2.57 8.95 -6.48
CA ALA A 18 1.47 8.83 -7.43
C ALA A 18 1.96 9.04 -8.87
N GLY A 19 2.90 9.96 -9.11
CA GLY A 19 3.49 10.19 -10.43
C GLY A 19 4.32 9.02 -10.93
N LEU A 20 5.15 8.42 -10.05
CA LEU A 20 5.92 7.21 -10.37
C LEU A 20 4.99 6.02 -10.63
N PHE A 21 3.91 5.88 -9.88
CA PHE A 21 2.89 4.86 -10.14
C PHE A 21 2.16 5.11 -11.47
N LEU A 22 1.76 6.34 -11.73
CA LEU A 22 1.02 6.72 -12.93
C LEU A 22 1.86 6.51 -14.20
N GLU A 23 3.17 6.74 -14.14
CA GLU A 23 4.10 6.38 -15.21
C GLU A 23 3.97 4.90 -15.62
N HIS A 24 3.99 3.98 -14.65
CA HIS A 24 3.88 2.54 -14.93
C HIS A 24 2.51 2.17 -15.51
N VAL A 25 1.44 2.80 -15.00
CA VAL A 25 0.09 2.61 -15.53
C VAL A 25 0.01 3.11 -16.98
N LEU A 26 0.52 4.30 -17.27
CA LEU A 26 0.51 4.87 -18.61
C LEU A 26 1.36 4.05 -19.59
N LEU A 27 2.51 3.53 -19.16
CA LEU A 27 3.34 2.64 -19.96
C LEU A 27 2.59 1.36 -20.36
N ILE A 28 1.88 0.72 -19.42
CA ILE A 28 1.09 -0.49 -19.71
C ILE A 28 -0.06 -0.15 -20.66
N VAL A 29 -0.79 0.93 -20.38
CA VAL A 29 -1.96 1.35 -21.16
C VAL A 29 -1.54 1.71 -22.58
N PHE A 30 -0.57 2.61 -22.77
CA PHE A 30 -0.11 2.99 -24.11
C PHE A 30 0.61 1.84 -24.83
N GLY A 31 1.38 1.02 -24.11
CA GLY A 31 2.00 -0.19 -24.65
C GLY A 31 0.99 -1.20 -25.20
N ALA A 32 -0.22 -1.27 -24.63
CA ALA A 32 -1.29 -2.14 -25.11
C ALA A 32 -1.94 -1.65 -26.41
N PHE A 33 -1.93 -0.34 -26.70
CA PHE A 33 -2.61 0.22 -27.87
C PHE A 33 -1.76 0.22 -29.16
N ALA A 34 -0.42 0.28 -29.09
CA ALA A 34 0.48 -0.06 -30.20
C ALA A 34 1.97 -0.12 -29.78
N PRO A 35 2.77 -1.12 -30.24
CA PRO A 35 4.18 -1.30 -29.84
C PRO A 35 5.17 -0.19 -30.27
N THR A 36 4.81 0.70 -31.21
CA THR A 36 5.74 1.65 -31.84
C THR A 36 5.33 3.13 -31.67
N GLN A 37 4.58 3.46 -30.61
CA GLN A 37 4.16 4.84 -30.38
C GLN A 37 5.31 5.73 -29.89
N PRO A 38 5.37 7.02 -30.32
CA PRO A 38 6.41 7.94 -29.88
C PRO A 38 6.37 8.22 -28.37
N LEU A 39 5.26 7.91 -27.69
CA LEU A 39 5.04 8.15 -26.26
C LEU A 39 5.77 7.13 -25.36
N THR A 40 5.93 5.89 -25.83
CA THR A 40 6.66 4.82 -25.10
C THR A 40 8.14 4.77 -25.48
N ARG A 41 8.58 5.59 -26.45
CA ARG A 41 9.98 5.68 -26.84
C ARG A 41 10.82 6.29 -25.70
N PRO A 42 11.94 5.67 -25.33
CA PRO A 42 12.85 6.24 -24.35
C PRO A 42 13.43 7.57 -24.84
N LEU A 43 13.37 8.56 -23.96
CA LEU A 43 13.94 9.89 -24.10
C LEU A 43 15.40 9.89 -23.66
N TRP A 44 15.65 9.46 -22.43
CA TRP A 44 16.96 9.44 -21.79
C TRP A 44 17.03 8.29 -20.78
N GLY A 45 17.87 7.29 -21.05
CA GLY A 45 17.84 6.03 -20.29
C GLY A 45 16.47 5.35 -20.40
N ASP A 46 15.93 4.86 -19.30
CA ASP A 46 14.62 4.18 -19.25
C ASP A 46 13.42 5.15 -19.18
N TRP A 47 13.66 6.47 -19.18
CA TRP A 47 12.59 7.46 -19.06
C TRP A 47 11.89 7.67 -20.40
N SER A 48 10.56 7.56 -20.41
CA SER A 48 9.71 7.71 -21.60
C SER A 48 8.90 9.01 -21.58
N TRP A 49 8.27 9.39 -22.69
CA TRP A 49 7.34 10.53 -22.69
C TRP A 49 6.11 10.27 -21.79
N SER A 50 5.68 9.01 -21.66
CA SER A 50 4.66 8.61 -20.67
C SER A 50 5.08 8.92 -19.24
N SER A 51 6.36 8.79 -18.89
CA SER A 51 6.91 9.12 -17.57
C SER A 51 6.75 10.61 -17.27
N VAL A 52 7.13 11.45 -18.23
CA VAL A 52 7.05 12.92 -18.10
C VAL A 52 5.60 13.40 -18.00
N ILE A 53 4.71 12.84 -18.82
CA ILE A 53 3.29 13.17 -18.79
C ILE A 53 2.65 12.68 -17.47
N GLY A 54 2.98 11.47 -17.02
CA GLY A 54 2.49 10.92 -15.75
C GLY A 54 2.91 11.77 -14.55
N LEU A 55 4.19 12.09 -14.45
CA LEU A 55 4.71 12.98 -13.41
C LEU A 55 4.11 14.39 -13.50
N GLY A 56 3.94 14.92 -14.71
CA GLY A 56 3.34 16.24 -14.94
C GLY A 56 1.87 16.30 -14.50
N ILE A 57 1.06 15.30 -14.84
CA ILE A 57 -0.34 15.19 -14.40
C ILE A 57 -0.40 15.04 -12.88
N ALA A 58 0.44 14.19 -12.29
CA ALA A 58 0.46 13.99 -10.84
C ALA A 58 0.88 15.27 -10.09
N ALA A 59 1.89 15.99 -10.58
CA ALA A 59 2.31 17.27 -10.01
C ALA A 59 1.21 18.34 -10.15
N GLY A 60 0.56 18.42 -11.31
CA GLY A 60 -0.58 19.32 -11.54
C GLY A 60 -1.75 19.03 -10.60
N ALA A 61 -2.10 17.75 -10.43
CA ALA A 61 -3.13 17.31 -9.49
C ALA A 61 -2.77 17.65 -8.04
N ALA A 62 -1.52 17.44 -7.63
CA ALA A 62 -1.05 17.79 -6.29
C ALA A 62 -1.16 19.31 -6.01
N ILE A 63 -0.79 20.15 -6.99
CA ILE A 63 -0.93 21.61 -6.88
C ILE A 63 -2.40 22.02 -6.83
N TYR A 64 -3.26 21.40 -7.64
CA TYR A 64 -4.69 21.65 -7.63
C TYR A 64 -5.34 21.31 -6.28
N LEU A 65 -5.00 20.14 -5.73
CA LEU A 65 -5.47 19.71 -4.41
C LEU A 65 -4.97 20.65 -3.30
N TRP A 66 -3.72 21.12 -3.39
CA TRP A 66 -3.17 22.10 -2.44
C TRP A 66 -3.92 23.43 -2.45
N LYS A 67 -4.33 23.91 -3.63
CA LYS A 67 -5.06 25.17 -3.78
C LYS A 67 -6.52 25.08 -3.33
N THR A 68 -7.06 23.87 -3.19
CA THR A 68 -8.46 23.68 -2.79
C THR A 68 -8.58 23.80 -1.27
N PRO A 69 -9.33 24.81 -0.74
CA PRO A 69 -9.35 25.10 0.69
C PRO A 69 -9.88 23.93 1.52
N LYS A 70 -10.94 23.25 1.04
CA LYS A 70 -11.52 22.07 1.69
C LYS A 70 -10.49 20.95 1.93
N THR A 71 -9.62 20.69 0.95
CA THR A 71 -8.61 19.65 1.03
C THR A 71 -7.44 20.09 1.91
N HIS A 72 -7.07 21.37 1.84
CA HIS A 72 -6.03 21.95 2.67
C HIS A 72 -6.39 21.89 4.16
N ASP A 73 -7.60 22.32 4.52
CA ASP A 73 -8.08 22.30 5.91
C ASP A 73 -8.15 20.87 6.44
N ALA A 74 -8.73 19.94 5.68
CA ALA A 74 -8.77 18.52 6.05
C ALA A 74 -7.37 17.94 6.27
N SER A 75 -6.39 18.30 5.44
CA SER A 75 -5.01 17.81 5.61
C SER A 75 -4.33 18.38 6.87
N LEU A 76 -4.66 19.61 7.28
CA LEU A 76 -4.17 20.20 8.53
C LEU A 76 -4.80 19.54 9.75
N GLU A 77 -6.10 19.23 9.70
CA GLU A 77 -6.80 18.47 10.75
C GLU A 77 -6.19 17.07 10.93
N ILE A 78 -5.98 16.34 9.82
CA ILE A 78 -5.31 15.04 9.85
C ILE A 78 -3.92 15.16 10.49
N ALA A 79 -3.13 16.17 10.11
CA ALA A 79 -1.81 16.39 10.72
C ALA A 79 -1.91 16.71 12.23
N ALA A 80 -2.96 17.40 12.66
CA ALA A 80 -3.19 17.68 14.08
C ALA A 80 -3.57 16.40 14.85
N GLU A 81 -4.41 15.54 14.28
CA GLU A 81 -4.80 14.26 14.90
C GLU A 81 -3.64 13.25 14.92
N LEU A 82 -2.87 13.15 13.83
CA LEU A 82 -1.68 12.27 13.77
C LEU A 82 -0.63 12.63 14.81
N ARG A 83 -0.57 13.89 15.26
CA ARG A 83 0.33 14.31 16.34
C ARG A 83 -0.11 13.83 17.72
N LYS A 84 -1.39 13.49 17.89
CA LYS A 84 -1.90 12.90 19.14
C LYS A 84 -1.63 11.40 19.21
N VAL A 85 -1.34 10.76 18.07
CA VAL A 85 -0.99 9.34 18.02
C VAL A 85 0.36 9.14 18.69
N THR A 86 0.34 8.42 19.81
CA THR A 86 1.54 7.92 20.47
C THR A 86 2.03 6.68 19.74
N TRP A 87 3.16 6.81 19.05
CA TRP A 87 3.79 5.67 18.39
C TRP A 87 4.42 4.74 19.44
N PRO A 88 4.18 3.42 19.33
CA PRO A 88 4.69 2.46 20.29
C PRO A 88 6.22 2.40 20.23
N SER A 89 6.83 2.07 21.37
CA SER A 89 8.27 1.80 21.40
C SER A 89 8.60 0.48 20.68
N LEU A 90 9.87 0.30 20.31
CA LEU A 90 10.32 -0.97 19.73
C LEU A 90 10.08 -2.16 20.68
N ALA A 91 10.18 -1.95 21.99
CA ALA A 91 9.90 -2.97 22.99
C ALA A 91 8.42 -3.39 22.97
N GLU A 92 7.51 -2.43 22.94
CA GLU A 92 6.06 -2.67 22.85
C GLU A 92 5.69 -3.35 21.53
N THR A 93 6.31 -2.92 20.43
CA THR A 93 6.08 -3.53 19.10
C THR A 93 6.51 -4.99 19.10
N ARG A 94 7.69 -5.31 19.66
CA ARG A 94 8.15 -6.70 19.79
C ARG A 94 7.24 -7.54 20.68
N ALA A 95 6.77 -6.99 21.80
CA ALA A 95 5.83 -7.68 22.68
C ALA A 95 4.52 -8.00 21.95
N ALA A 96 3.96 -7.03 21.20
CA ALA A 96 2.77 -7.24 20.39
C ALA A 96 2.98 -8.29 19.29
N THR A 97 4.11 -8.25 18.57
CA THR A 97 4.43 -9.26 17.55
C THR A 97 4.55 -10.66 18.15
N ILE A 98 5.21 -10.81 19.29
CA ILE A 98 5.34 -12.11 19.98
C ILE A 98 3.95 -12.62 20.39
N ALA A 99 3.08 -11.75 20.91
CA ALA A 99 1.71 -12.13 21.27
C ALA A 99 0.93 -12.67 20.07
N VAL A 100 1.04 -12.01 18.90
CA VAL A 100 0.39 -12.49 17.66
C VAL A 100 0.96 -13.83 17.22
N ILE A 101 2.30 -14.00 17.23
CA ILE A 101 2.94 -15.28 16.87
C ILE A 101 2.42 -16.42 17.74
N VAL A 102 2.36 -16.20 19.06
CA VAL A 102 1.88 -17.22 20.01
C VAL A 102 0.41 -17.53 19.77
N ALA A 103 -0.44 -16.51 19.59
CA ALA A 103 -1.86 -16.70 19.31
C ALA A 103 -2.08 -17.48 18.01
N SER A 104 -1.34 -17.16 16.95
CA SER A 104 -1.39 -17.87 15.66
C SER A 104 -0.90 -19.31 15.79
N LEU A 105 0.15 -19.57 16.58
CA LEU A 105 0.67 -20.92 16.81
C LEU A 105 -0.37 -21.79 17.55
N ILE A 106 -1.01 -21.24 18.58
CA ILE A 106 -2.08 -21.93 19.30
C ILE A 106 -3.24 -22.25 18.36
N ALA A 107 -3.67 -21.27 17.54
CA ALA A 107 -4.73 -21.49 16.56
C ALA A 107 -4.36 -22.58 15.55
N ALA A 108 -3.12 -22.57 15.04
CA ALA A 108 -2.63 -23.58 14.09
C ALA A 108 -2.61 -24.99 14.70
N VAL A 109 -2.16 -25.13 15.95
CA VAL A 109 -2.17 -26.42 16.66
C VAL A 109 -3.60 -26.92 16.86
N LEU A 110 -4.51 -26.06 17.29
CA LEU A 110 -5.91 -26.45 17.49
C LEU A 110 -6.55 -26.89 16.17
N LEU A 111 -6.39 -26.10 15.10
CA LEU A 111 -6.90 -26.46 13.78
C LEU A 111 -6.30 -27.78 13.28
N GLY A 112 -4.98 -27.96 13.41
CA GLY A 112 -4.34 -29.22 13.03
C GLY A 112 -4.86 -30.43 13.80
N LEU A 113 -5.19 -30.28 15.09
CA LEU A 113 -5.82 -31.35 15.88
C LEU A 113 -7.23 -31.67 15.38
N PHE A 114 -8.02 -30.64 15.03
CA PHE A 114 -9.33 -30.84 14.42
C PHE A 114 -9.22 -31.57 13.08
N ASP A 115 -8.25 -31.20 12.24
CA ASP A 115 -8.03 -31.85 10.95
C ASP A 115 -7.71 -33.34 11.12
N VAL A 116 -6.82 -33.69 12.04
CA VAL A 116 -6.47 -35.10 12.34
C VAL A 116 -7.66 -35.86 12.93
N PHE A 117 -8.40 -35.24 13.84
CA PHE A 117 -9.58 -35.86 14.45
C PHE A 117 -10.64 -36.18 13.39
N TRP A 118 -10.92 -35.24 12.49
CA TRP A 118 -11.88 -35.45 11.41
C TRP A 118 -11.40 -36.48 10.39
N GLN A 119 -10.11 -36.49 10.03
CA GLN A 119 -9.54 -37.53 9.19
C GLN A 119 -9.76 -38.92 9.79
N PHE A 120 -9.44 -39.11 11.07
CA PHE A 120 -9.66 -40.39 11.76
C PHE A 120 -11.14 -40.80 11.77
N LEU A 121 -12.05 -39.86 12.04
CA LEU A 121 -13.47 -40.14 12.08
C LEU A 121 -14.03 -40.48 10.70
N THR A 122 -13.65 -39.73 9.67
CA THR A 122 -14.07 -39.97 8.29
C THR A 122 -13.52 -41.29 7.77
N ASP A 123 -12.25 -41.61 8.00
CA ASP A 123 -11.64 -42.88 7.59
C ASP A 123 -12.39 -44.08 8.19
N LYS A 124 -12.77 -43.99 9.47
CA LYS A 124 -13.53 -45.05 10.15
C LYS A 124 -14.95 -45.23 9.61
N ILE A 125 -15.58 -44.15 9.16
CA ILE A 125 -16.93 -44.20 8.56
C ILE A 125 -16.85 -44.71 7.12
N GLN A 126 -15.85 -44.28 6.35
CA GLN A 126 -15.76 -44.55 4.91
C GLN A 126 -15.11 -45.90 4.59
N ASN A 127 -14.20 -46.39 5.43
CA ASN A 127 -13.56 -47.70 5.29
C ASN A 127 -13.68 -48.53 6.57
N PRO A 128 -14.84 -49.18 6.83
CA PRO A 128 -15.13 -49.86 8.10
C PRO A 128 -14.35 -51.16 8.34
N SER A 129 -13.47 -51.57 7.41
CA SER A 129 -12.66 -52.80 7.50
C SER A 129 -11.21 -52.58 7.98
N LEU A 130 -10.84 -51.35 8.38
CA LEU A 130 -9.63 -51.04 9.15
C LEU A 130 -9.99 -50.52 10.54
#